data_AF-A0A2E3Y845-F1
#
_entry.id   AF-A0A2E3Y845-F1
#
_cell.length_a   1.000
_cell.length_b   1.000
_cell.length_c   1.000
_cell.angle_alpha   90.00
_cell.angle_beta   90.00
_cell.angle_gamma   90.00
#
_symmetry.space_group_name_H-M   'P 1'
#
loop_
_entity.id
_entity.type
_entity.pdbx_description
1 polymer ?
#
loop_
_entity_poly.entity_id
_entity_poly.type
_entity_poly.pdbx_seq_one_letter_code
_entity_poly.pdbx_strand_id
1 'polypeptide(L)'
;MGKSTTSAFVADRIQHEGLQASWFHEFSPDNPIALAVLAGFEGTQDWALPDRSLLQWHVLRQQLLCGSTSTILEGRFWQNRAAFMFLAGVPAEQIIAADQRVYDSIATINPVLIHLVPDDPQRHLKWVFQERCLAPGARPPKMWTDWFVETFATSVLGKSKQWQGFDGVVEGCTQWLQICEQMFVHFPGPKPAVRDPHADWDRTYRAIEELLRILPAKE
;
A
#
# COMPACT_ATOMS: atom_id res chain seq x y z
N MET A 1 -5.48 5.11 7.83
CA MET A 1 -4.99 5.98 6.73
C MET A 1 -6.00 6.32 5.65
N GLY A 2 -7.23 5.77 5.61
CA GLY A 2 -8.22 6.25 4.62
C GLY A 2 -7.97 5.82 3.17
N LYS A 3 -7.23 4.71 2.98
CA LYS A 3 -6.87 4.17 1.66
C LYS A 3 -8.09 3.86 0.81
N SER A 4 -9.05 3.09 1.33
CA SER A 4 -10.24 2.69 0.58
C SER A 4 -11.12 3.88 0.21
N THR A 5 -11.29 4.84 1.14
CA THR A 5 -11.98 6.10 0.88
C THR A 5 -11.30 6.90 -0.23
N THR A 6 -9.96 7.00 -0.18
CA THR A 6 -9.16 7.70 -1.20
C THR A 6 -9.27 7.01 -2.56
N SER A 7 -9.13 5.67 -2.61
CA SER A 7 -9.24 4.90 -3.84
C SER A 7 -10.61 5.02 -4.48
N ALA A 8 -11.67 4.95 -3.66
CA ALA A 8 -13.04 5.15 -4.13
C ALA A 8 -13.25 6.55 -4.71
N PHE A 9 -12.78 7.58 -4.01
CA PHE A 9 -12.83 8.97 -4.48
C PHE A 9 -12.10 9.16 -5.81
N VAL A 10 -10.89 8.62 -5.95
CA VAL A 10 -10.11 8.70 -7.21
C VAL A 10 -10.87 8.03 -8.35
N ALA A 11 -11.42 6.84 -8.13
CA ALA A 11 -12.18 6.12 -9.14
C ALA A 11 -13.43 6.90 -9.58
N ASP A 12 -14.19 7.44 -8.62
CA ASP A 12 -15.38 8.26 -8.88
C ASP A 12 -15.02 9.54 -9.67
N ARG A 13 -13.94 10.23 -9.28
CA ARG A 13 -13.51 11.45 -9.99
C ARG A 13 -13.11 11.16 -11.44
N ILE A 14 -12.37 10.08 -11.70
CA ILE A 14 -12.01 9.68 -13.07
C ILE A 14 -13.27 9.38 -13.89
N GLN A 15 -14.25 8.68 -13.30
CA GLN A 15 -15.53 8.39 -13.96
C GLN A 15 -16.36 9.65 -14.23
N HIS A 16 -16.33 10.63 -13.31
CA HIS A 16 -17.00 11.92 -13.49
C HIS A 16 -16.44 12.74 -14.66
N GLU A 17 -15.16 12.56 -15.00
CA GLU A 17 -14.52 13.15 -16.19
C GLU A 17 -14.81 12.36 -17.49
N GLY A 18 -15.69 11.36 -17.43
CA GLY A 18 -16.08 10.54 -18.59
C GLY A 18 -15.07 9.45 -18.97
N LEU A 19 -14.06 9.21 -18.13
CA LEU A 19 -13.06 8.16 -18.35
C LEU A 19 -13.46 6.85 -17.65
N GLN A 20 -12.97 5.72 -18.17
CA GLN A 20 -13.18 4.43 -17.52
C GLN A 20 -12.21 4.23 -16.35
N ALA A 21 -12.72 3.80 -15.20
CA ALA A 21 -11.92 3.46 -14.03
C ALA A 21 -12.35 2.13 -13.40
N SER A 22 -11.36 1.35 -12.95
CA SER A 22 -11.55 0.14 -12.13
C SER A 22 -10.76 0.26 -10.84
N TRP A 23 -11.42 0.06 -9.70
CA TRP A 23 -10.78 0.01 -8.39
C TRP A 23 -10.73 -1.41 -7.85
N PHE A 24 -9.52 -1.87 -7.51
CA PHE A 24 -9.29 -3.14 -6.85
C PHE A 24 -8.97 -2.91 -5.37
N HIS A 25 -9.91 -3.28 -4.50
CA HIS A 25 -9.71 -3.24 -3.06
C HIS A 25 -8.59 -4.19 -2.61
N GLU A 26 -7.94 -3.85 -1.49
CA GLU A 26 -6.75 -4.53 -0.98
C GLU A 26 -6.99 -6.04 -0.80
N PHE A 27 -8.12 -6.44 -0.23
CA PHE A 27 -8.44 -7.84 0.04
C PHE A 27 -9.35 -8.49 -1.01
N SER A 28 -9.58 -7.81 -2.14
CA SER A 28 -10.46 -8.34 -3.18
C SER A 28 -9.84 -9.57 -3.86
N PRO A 29 -10.61 -10.65 -4.11
CA PRO A 29 -10.10 -11.87 -4.74
C PRO A 29 -9.74 -11.68 -6.21
N ASP A 30 -10.30 -10.66 -6.87
CA ASP A 30 -10.05 -10.29 -8.26
C ASP A 30 -8.91 -9.28 -8.43
N ASN A 31 -8.20 -8.92 -7.34
CA ASN A 31 -7.08 -8.00 -7.44
C ASN A 31 -5.97 -8.63 -8.31
N PRO A 32 -5.50 -7.93 -9.37
CA PRO A 32 -4.56 -8.51 -10.35
C PRO A 32 -3.21 -8.89 -9.74
N ILE A 33 -2.87 -8.32 -8.58
CA ILE A 33 -1.69 -8.68 -7.79
C ILE A 33 -2.18 -9.50 -6.59
N ALA A 34 -2.20 -10.82 -6.70
CA ALA A 34 -2.87 -11.68 -5.71
C ALA A 34 -2.16 -11.70 -4.34
N LEU A 35 -2.93 -11.57 -3.24
CA LEU A 35 -2.42 -11.73 -1.86
C LEU A 35 -1.91 -13.17 -1.60
N ALA A 36 -2.51 -14.18 -2.24
CA ALA A 36 -2.16 -15.59 -2.01
C ALA A 36 -0.71 -15.91 -2.38
N VAL A 37 -0.14 -15.16 -3.34
CA VAL A 37 1.29 -15.24 -3.65
C VAL A 37 2.11 -14.79 -2.44
N LEU A 38 1.64 -13.80 -1.69
CA LEU A 38 2.30 -13.18 -0.54
C LEU A 38 1.97 -13.88 0.79
N ALA A 39 0.85 -14.62 0.87
CA ALA A 39 0.42 -15.36 2.05
C ALA A 39 1.31 -16.56 2.38
N GLY A 40 2.08 -17.08 1.39
CA GLY A 40 3.12 -18.08 1.64
C GLY A 40 4.23 -17.59 2.59
N PHE A 41 4.25 -16.30 2.92
CA PHE A 41 5.23 -15.68 3.81
C PHE A 41 4.94 -15.84 5.30
N GLU A 42 3.75 -16.31 5.69
CA GLU A 42 3.49 -16.73 7.08
C GLU A 42 4.38 -17.95 7.41
N GLY A 43 5.60 -17.67 7.88
CA GLY A 43 6.53 -18.68 8.37
C GLY A 43 7.46 -19.32 7.33
N THR A 44 7.43 -18.91 6.06
CA THR A 44 8.43 -19.39 5.07
C THR A 44 9.44 -18.30 4.72
N GLN A 45 10.72 -18.65 4.72
CA GLN A 45 11.82 -17.84 4.18
C GLN A 45 11.85 -17.95 2.64
N ASP A 46 10.69 -18.02 1.96
CA ASP A 46 10.65 -18.10 0.49
C ASP A 46 10.94 -16.73 -0.11
N TRP A 47 12.23 -16.46 -0.34
CA TRP A 47 12.75 -15.22 -0.90
C TRP A 47 12.45 -15.05 -2.40
N ALA A 48 11.79 -16.00 -3.07
CA ALA A 48 11.41 -15.90 -4.48
C ALA A 48 10.13 -15.06 -4.72
N LEU A 49 9.48 -14.56 -3.66
CA LEU A 49 8.28 -13.73 -3.76
C LEU A 49 8.39 -12.45 -4.59
N PRO A 50 9.50 -11.68 -4.53
CA PRO A 50 9.67 -10.52 -5.40
C PRO A 50 9.48 -10.90 -6.86
N ASP A 51 10.04 -12.04 -7.28
CA ASP A 51 10.02 -12.49 -8.67
C ASP A 51 8.65 -13.05 -9.09
N ARG A 52 7.92 -13.72 -8.18
CA ARG A 52 6.54 -14.17 -8.48
C ARG A 52 5.58 -13.00 -8.67
N SER A 53 5.72 -11.95 -7.86
CA SER A 53 4.90 -10.74 -8.03
C SER A 53 5.20 -10.01 -9.34
N LEU A 54 6.46 -10.02 -9.81
CA LEU A 54 6.87 -9.37 -11.06
C LEU A 54 6.11 -9.90 -12.29
N LEU A 55 5.83 -11.20 -12.34
CA LEU A 55 5.03 -11.76 -13.43
C LEU A 55 3.60 -11.18 -13.45
N GLN A 56 2.98 -11.01 -12.28
CA GLN A 56 1.64 -10.41 -12.17
C GLN A 56 1.65 -8.95 -12.62
N TRP A 57 2.68 -8.18 -12.25
CA TRP A 57 2.87 -6.81 -12.72
C TRP A 57 3.06 -6.74 -14.24
N HIS A 58 3.81 -7.69 -14.82
CA HIS A 58 3.94 -7.78 -16.28
C HIS A 58 2.60 -8.06 -16.96
N VAL A 59 1.82 -9.02 -16.45
CA VAL A 59 0.50 -9.35 -17.00
C VAL A 59 -0.45 -8.14 -16.90
N LEU A 60 -0.47 -7.46 -15.75
CA LEU A 60 -1.27 -6.25 -15.56
C LEU A 60 -0.87 -5.16 -16.57
N ARG A 61 0.43 -4.93 -16.77
CA ARG A 61 0.91 -3.97 -17.77
C ARG A 61 0.37 -4.29 -19.17
N GLN A 62 0.45 -5.54 -19.60
CA GLN A 62 -0.05 -5.94 -20.92
C GLN A 62 -1.56 -5.67 -21.07
N GLN A 63 -2.33 -5.96 -20.02
CA GLN A 63 -3.77 -5.64 -20.01
C GLN A 63 -4.04 -4.14 -20.11
N LEU A 64 -3.28 -3.32 -19.39
CA LEU A 64 -3.46 -1.86 -19.35
C LEU A 64 -2.92 -1.13 -20.59
N LEU A 65 -1.95 -1.72 -21.31
CA LEU A 65 -1.49 -1.21 -22.60
C LEU A 65 -2.53 -1.42 -23.70
N CYS A 66 -3.30 -2.50 -23.63
CA CYS A 66 -4.37 -2.81 -24.60
C CYS A 66 -5.71 -2.14 -24.26
N GLY A 67 -5.84 -1.57 -23.07
CA GLY A 67 -7.09 -1.01 -22.55
C GLY A 67 -7.09 0.50 -22.37
N SER A 68 -8.28 1.10 -22.34
CA SER A 68 -8.49 2.53 -22.03
C SER A 68 -8.82 2.76 -20.54
N THR A 69 -8.99 1.71 -19.74
CA THR A 69 -9.38 1.79 -18.33
C THR A 69 -8.22 2.22 -17.43
N SER A 70 -8.43 3.26 -16.63
CA SER A 70 -7.55 3.62 -15.52
C SER A 70 -7.74 2.63 -14.37
N THR A 71 -6.65 2.13 -13.80
CA THR A 71 -6.72 1.11 -12.74
C THR A 71 -6.15 1.64 -11.44
N ILE A 72 -6.96 1.57 -10.38
CA ILE A 72 -6.61 1.97 -9.02
C ILE A 72 -6.35 0.70 -8.21
N LEU A 73 -5.10 0.54 -7.73
CA LEU A 73 -4.70 -0.58 -6.89
C LEU A 73 -4.48 -0.13 -5.44
N GLU A 74 -5.29 -0.64 -4.52
CA GLU A 74 -5.14 -0.34 -3.10
C GLU A 74 -4.12 -1.27 -2.43
N GLY A 75 -3.08 -0.70 -1.80
CA GLY A 75 -2.17 -1.43 -0.89
C GLY A 75 -1.25 -2.47 -1.56
N ARG A 76 -1.21 -2.55 -2.89
CA ARG A 76 -0.47 -3.61 -3.61
C ARG A 76 0.99 -3.30 -3.91
N PHE A 77 1.34 -2.04 -4.05
CA PHE A 77 2.69 -1.65 -4.43
C PHE A 77 3.69 -1.87 -3.28
N TRP A 78 3.47 -1.18 -2.15
CA TRP A 78 4.36 -1.28 -0.97
C TRP A 78 3.83 -2.15 0.15
N GLN A 79 2.58 -1.95 0.59
CA GLN A 79 2.07 -2.58 1.83
C GLN A 79 2.10 -4.10 1.76
N ASN A 80 1.64 -4.70 0.67
CA ASN A 80 1.53 -6.17 0.61
C ASN A 80 2.76 -6.89 0.09
N ARG A 81 3.82 -6.19 -0.34
CA ARG A 81 5.06 -6.84 -0.82
C ARG A 81 6.26 -6.38 -0.02
N ALA A 82 6.55 -5.09 -0.10
CA ALA A 82 7.70 -4.50 0.57
C ALA A 82 7.56 -4.54 2.11
N ALA A 83 6.36 -4.38 2.66
CA ALA A 83 6.18 -4.50 4.12
C ALA A 83 6.37 -5.95 4.62
N PHE A 84 6.00 -6.97 3.84
CA PHE A 84 6.32 -8.35 4.20
C PHE A 84 7.81 -8.62 4.11
N MET A 85 8.49 -8.17 3.05
CA MET A 85 9.96 -8.25 2.97
C MET A 85 10.62 -7.59 4.20
N PHE A 86 10.12 -6.43 4.62
CA PHE A 86 10.57 -5.76 5.85
C PHE A 86 10.37 -6.63 7.10
N LEU A 87 9.17 -7.17 7.32
CA LEU A 87 8.87 -8.03 8.47
C LEU A 87 9.70 -9.33 8.47
N ALA A 88 10.15 -9.77 7.30
CA ALA A 88 11.10 -10.87 7.15
C ALA A 88 12.55 -10.53 7.55
N GLY A 89 12.86 -9.26 7.78
CA GLY A 89 14.23 -8.80 8.00
C GLY A 89 15.05 -8.66 6.72
N VAL A 90 14.42 -8.51 5.54
CA VAL A 90 15.16 -8.17 4.32
C VAL A 90 15.79 -6.78 4.46
N PRO A 91 17.07 -6.61 4.09
CA PRO A 91 17.71 -5.29 4.11
C PRO A 91 17.00 -4.25 3.24
N ALA A 92 16.95 -3.00 3.70
CA ALA A 92 16.20 -1.93 3.04
C ALA A 92 16.62 -1.72 1.57
N GLU A 93 17.92 -1.82 1.28
CA GLU A 93 18.46 -1.68 -0.07
C GLU A 93 17.92 -2.76 -1.04
N GLN A 94 17.68 -3.97 -0.55
CA GLN A 94 17.10 -5.05 -1.35
C GLN A 94 15.60 -4.84 -1.57
N ILE A 95 14.90 -4.30 -0.58
CA ILE A 95 13.48 -3.91 -0.71
C ILE A 95 13.34 -2.81 -1.76
N ILE A 96 14.15 -1.77 -1.68
CA ILE A 96 14.16 -0.64 -2.62
C ILE A 96 14.51 -1.13 -4.04
N ALA A 97 15.55 -1.95 -4.19
CA ALA A 97 15.91 -2.53 -5.48
C ALA A 97 14.79 -3.40 -6.07
N ALA A 98 14.09 -4.18 -5.22
CA ALA A 98 12.94 -4.96 -5.66
C ALA A 98 11.76 -4.07 -6.06
N ASP A 99 11.55 -2.92 -5.42
CA ASP A 99 10.54 -1.92 -5.81
C ASP A 99 10.85 -1.27 -7.14
N GLN A 100 12.11 -0.92 -7.36
CA GLN A 100 12.57 -0.39 -8.64
C GLN A 100 12.30 -1.37 -9.79
N ARG A 101 12.58 -2.67 -9.61
CA ARG A 101 12.28 -3.70 -10.61
C ARG A 101 10.80 -3.78 -10.97
N VAL A 102 9.91 -3.61 -9.98
CA VAL A 102 8.47 -3.57 -10.23
C VAL A 102 8.12 -2.32 -11.04
N TYR A 103 8.59 -1.14 -10.62
CA TYR A 103 8.37 0.11 -11.35
C TYR A 103 8.84 0.00 -12.79
N ASP A 104 10.06 -0.46 -13.02
CA ASP A 104 10.64 -0.62 -14.37
C ASP A 104 9.77 -1.53 -15.24
N SER A 105 9.17 -2.56 -14.64
CA SER A 105 8.27 -3.46 -15.36
C SER A 105 7.01 -2.75 -15.85
N ILE A 106 6.50 -1.76 -15.12
CA ILE A 106 5.25 -1.03 -15.41
C ILE A 106 5.44 0.41 -15.87
N ALA A 107 6.68 0.90 -16.04
CA ALA A 107 6.93 2.32 -16.32
C ALA A 107 6.20 2.83 -17.57
N THR A 108 6.02 1.98 -18.59
CA THR A 108 5.36 2.33 -19.86
C THR A 108 3.86 2.60 -19.74
N ILE A 109 3.22 2.23 -18.62
CA ILE A 109 1.80 2.56 -18.35
C ILE A 109 1.64 3.82 -17.48
N ASN A 110 2.73 4.59 -17.28
CA ASN A 110 2.75 5.86 -16.53
C ASN A 110 2.12 5.75 -15.13
N PRO A 111 2.62 4.85 -14.25
CA PRO A 111 2.04 4.64 -12.93
C PRO A 111 2.16 5.89 -12.04
N VAL A 112 1.12 6.15 -11.26
CA VAL A 112 1.07 7.24 -10.28
C VAL A 112 0.97 6.64 -8.88
N LEU A 113 1.77 7.17 -7.96
CA LEU A 113 1.80 6.72 -6.57
C LEU A 113 1.19 7.77 -5.65
N ILE A 114 -0.02 7.51 -5.14
CA ILE A 114 -0.61 8.34 -4.07
C ILE A 114 -0.16 7.79 -2.71
N HIS A 115 0.78 8.49 -2.06
CA HIS A 115 1.31 8.09 -0.77
C HIS A 115 0.53 8.77 0.37
N LEU A 116 -0.19 7.99 1.16
CA LEU A 116 -0.85 8.46 2.37
C LEU A 116 0.09 8.30 3.56
N VAL A 117 0.43 9.40 4.22
CA VAL A 117 1.48 9.43 5.26
C VAL A 117 0.90 9.94 6.57
N PRO A 118 1.07 9.23 7.71
CA PRO A 118 0.76 9.79 9.01
C PRO A 118 1.90 10.72 9.48
N ASP A 119 1.59 11.89 10.03
CA ASP A 119 2.65 12.75 10.61
C ASP A 119 3.18 12.19 11.94
N ASP A 120 2.31 11.52 12.70
CA ASP A 120 2.63 10.84 13.95
C ASP A 120 2.13 9.39 13.89
N PRO A 121 3.02 8.40 13.63
CA PRO A 121 2.66 7.00 13.56
C PRO A 121 2.00 6.48 14.83
N GLN A 122 2.45 6.92 16.01
CA GLN A 122 1.90 6.45 17.29
C GLN A 122 0.47 6.95 17.48
N ARG A 123 0.25 8.26 17.28
CA ARG A 123 -1.08 8.86 17.34
C ARG A 123 -2.00 8.24 16.31
N HIS A 124 -1.52 8.03 15.08
CA HIS A 124 -2.31 7.42 14.02
C HIS A 124 -2.72 5.99 14.37
N LEU A 125 -1.78 5.17 14.87
CA LEU A 125 -2.07 3.79 15.26
C LEU A 125 -3.08 3.71 16.42
N LYS A 126 -2.98 4.61 17.41
CA LYS A 126 -3.98 4.72 18.49
C LYS A 126 -5.37 4.99 17.91
N TRP A 127 -5.48 5.94 17.00
CA TRP A 127 -6.73 6.25 16.32
C TRP A 127 -7.25 5.06 15.50
N VAL A 128 -6.41 4.40 14.69
CA VAL A 128 -6.82 3.22 13.92
C VAL A 128 -7.34 2.09 14.82
N PHE A 129 -6.66 1.83 15.93
CA PHE A 129 -7.08 0.80 16.88
C PHE A 129 -8.44 1.14 17.50
N GLN A 130 -8.67 2.41 17.86
CA GLN A 130 -9.95 2.89 18.38
C GLN A 130 -11.07 2.79 17.33
N GLU A 131 -10.87 3.31 16.13
CA GLU A 131 -11.87 3.29 15.05
C GLU A 131 -12.26 1.87 14.66
N ARG A 132 -11.28 0.97 14.51
CA ARG A 132 -11.56 -0.43 14.17
C ARG A 132 -12.24 -1.18 15.32
N CYS A 133 -12.12 -0.69 16.55
CA CYS A 133 -12.89 -1.24 17.65
C CYS A 133 -14.37 -0.79 17.67
N LEU A 134 -14.70 0.30 16.98
CA LEU A 134 -16.04 0.88 16.95
C LEU A 134 -16.81 0.53 15.67
N ALA A 135 -16.15 -0.02 14.65
CA ALA A 135 -16.75 -0.33 13.35
C ALA A 135 -17.77 -1.50 13.40
N PRO A 136 -19.04 -1.31 12.99
CA PRO A 136 -20.03 -2.38 12.88
C PRO A 136 -19.66 -3.40 11.79
N GLY A 137 -19.78 -4.71 12.08
CA GLY A 137 -19.70 -5.79 11.07
C GLY A 137 -18.30 -6.17 10.58
N ALA A 138 -17.23 -5.55 11.09
CA ALA A 138 -15.87 -6.04 10.88
C ALA A 138 -15.60 -7.32 11.72
N ARG A 139 -14.50 -8.03 11.48
CA ARG A 139 -13.98 -9.03 12.44
C ARG A 139 -14.09 -8.43 13.84
N PRO A 140 -14.43 -9.22 14.89
CA PRO A 140 -14.54 -8.67 16.24
C PRO A 140 -13.35 -7.76 16.52
N PRO A 141 -13.54 -6.48 16.87
CA PRO A 141 -12.52 -5.47 17.18
C PRO A 141 -11.17 -6.00 17.66
N LYS A 142 -11.26 -6.80 18.72
CA LYS A 142 -10.15 -7.44 19.41
C LYS A 142 -9.37 -8.42 18.53
N MET A 143 -10.04 -9.17 17.66
CA MET A 143 -9.39 -10.10 16.73
C MET A 143 -8.51 -9.42 15.69
N TRP A 144 -8.86 -8.21 15.21
CA TRP A 144 -7.99 -7.51 14.26
C TRP A 144 -6.78 -6.89 14.95
N THR A 145 -6.97 -6.22 16.09
CA THR A 145 -5.87 -5.62 16.84
C THR A 145 -4.90 -6.68 17.34
N ASP A 146 -5.41 -7.80 17.87
CA ASP A 146 -4.59 -8.91 18.36
C ASP A 146 -3.82 -9.55 17.20
N TRP A 147 -4.47 -9.80 16.06
CA TRP A 147 -3.78 -10.29 14.86
C TRP A 147 -2.69 -9.34 14.37
N PHE A 148 -2.94 -8.02 14.38
CA PHE A 148 -1.97 -7.04 13.89
C PHE A 148 -0.75 -6.97 14.82
N VAL A 149 -0.97 -6.96 16.14
CA VAL A 149 0.11 -7.04 17.15
C VAL A 149 0.89 -8.35 16.99
N GLU A 150 0.19 -9.48 16.88
CA GLU A 150 0.81 -10.80 16.72
C GLU A 150 1.64 -10.88 15.43
N THR A 151 1.16 -10.29 14.33
CA THR A 151 1.88 -10.27 13.04
C THR A 151 3.25 -9.61 13.19
N PHE A 152 3.33 -8.46 13.87
CA PHE A 152 4.60 -7.79 14.14
C PHE A 152 5.46 -8.62 15.09
N ALA A 153 4.91 -9.08 16.22
CA ALA A 153 5.65 -9.81 17.25
C ALA A 153 6.23 -11.15 16.74
N THR A 154 5.50 -11.86 15.87
CA THR A 154 5.90 -13.19 15.36
C THR A 154 6.76 -13.15 14.11
N SER A 155 6.85 -11.99 13.45
CA SER A 155 7.71 -11.78 12.29
C SER A 155 9.19 -12.03 12.61
N VAL A 156 10.01 -12.29 11.59
CA VAL A 156 11.45 -12.52 11.77
C VAL A 156 12.11 -11.28 12.39
N LEU A 157 11.78 -10.10 11.87
CA LEU A 157 12.33 -8.85 12.37
C LEU A 157 11.81 -8.54 13.77
N GLY A 158 10.51 -8.74 14.03
CA GLY A 158 9.92 -8.49 15.35
C GLY A 158 10.49 -9.38 16.44
N LYS A 159 10.75 -10.67 16.15
CA LYS A 159 11.46 -11.57 17.08
C LYS A 159 12.88 -11.09 17.36
N SER A 160 13.61 -10.69 16.32
CA SER A 160 14.98 -10.15 16.44
C SER A 160 15.04 -8.87 17.27
N LYS A 161 14.04 -8.00 17.11
CA LYS A 161 13.91 -6.72 17.82
C LYS A 161 13.14 -6.81 19.14
N GLN A 162 12.63 -7.99 19.50
CA GLN A 162 11.80 -8.23 20.67
C GLN A 162 10.55 -7.33 20.73
N TRP A 163 9.93 -7.05 19.58
CA TRP A 163 8.70 -6.27 19.53
C TRP A 163 7.55 -7.00 20.23
N GLN A 164 6.89 -6.31 21.16
CA GLN A 164 5.76 -6.83 21.91
C GLN A 164 4.67 -5.77 22.07
N GLY A 165 3.42 -6.21 22.03
CA GLY A 165 2.26 -5.35 22.29
C GLY A 165 2.17 -4.16 21.33
N PHE A 166 1.49 -3.11 21.78
CA PHE A 166 1.30 -1.89 21.00
C PHE A 166 2.61 -1.15 20.71
N ASP A 167 3.52 -1.09 21.68
CA ASP A 167 4.78 -0.36 21.52
C ASP A 167 5.67 -1.00 20.44
N GLY A 168 5.71 -2.33 20.37
CA GLY A 168 6.39 -3.05 19.29
C GLY A 168 5.79 -2.77 17.90
N VAL A 169 4.47 -2.62 17.81
CA VAL A 169 3.80 -2.20 16.57
C VAL A 169 4.18 -0.77 16.18
N VAL A 170 4.20 0.15 17.15
CA VAL A 170 4.60 1.55 16.90
C VAL A 170 6.04 1.62 16.38
N GLU A 171 6.96 0.91 17.03
CA GLU A 171 8.35 0.87 16.61
C GLU A 171 8.50 0.27 15.21
N GLY A 172 7.84 -0.87 14.96
CA GLY A 172 7.87 -1.54 13.65
C GLY A 172 7.27 -0.69 12.53
N CYS A 173 6.14 -0.02 12.78
CA CYS A 173 5.55 0.90 11.81
C CYS A 173 6.42 2.15 11.58
N THR A 174 7.12 2.64 12.60
CA THR A 174 8.03 3.78 12.46
C THR A 174 9.24 3.41 11.60
N GLN A 175 9.84 2.24 11.82
CA GLN A 175 10.93 1.73 10.98
C GLN A 175 10.45 1.45 9.55
N TRP A 176 9.26 0.89 9.39
CA TRP A 176 8.67 0.69 8.07
C TRP A 176 8.46 2.01 7.32
N LEU A 177 7.99 3.06 8.01
CA LEU A 177 7.79 4.38 7.41
C LEU A 177 9.10 4.95 6.86
N GLN A 178 10.23 4.76 7.54
CA GLN A 178 11.55 5.19 7.05
C GLN A 178 11.93 4.51 5.73
N ILE A 179 11.57 3.24 5.54
CA ILE A 179 11.78 2.52 4.27
C ILE A 179 10.84 3.07 3.20
N CYS A 180 9.57 3.31 3.53
CA CYS A 180 8.62 3.97 2.62
C CYS A 180 9.12 5.35 2.17
N GLU A 181 9.71 6.15 3.06
CA GLU A 181 10.29 7.45 2.72
C GLU A 181 11.45 7.31 1.73
N GLN A 182 12.33 6.31 1.93
CA GLN A 182 13.41 6.03 0.98
C GLN A 182 12.86 5.58 -0.39
N MET A 183 11.92 4.63 -0.41
CA MET A 183 11.26 4.19 -1.65
C MET A 183 10.54 5.37 -2.34
N PHE A 184 9.89 6.24 -1.57
CA PHE A 184 9.24 7.44 -2.09
C PHE A 184 10.24 8.38 -2.76
N VAL A 185 11.39 8.65 -2.14
CA VAL A 185 12.45 9.47 -2.76
C VAL A 185 12.88 8.87 -4.11
N HIS A 186 13.03 7.56 -4.19
CA HIS A 186 13.49 6.87 -5.40
C HIS A 186 12.41 6.60 -6.46
N PHE A 187 11.11 6.69 -6.12
CA PHE A 187 10.03 6.42 -7.08
C PHE A 187 10.10 7.37 -8.30
N PRO A 188 10.26 6.88 -9.55
CA PRO A 188 10.54 7.77 -10.67
C PRO A 188 9.30 8.50 -11.25
N GLY A 189 8.09 7.99 -10.99
CA GLY A 189 6.85 8.54 -11.53
C GLY A 189 6.24 9.67 -10.68
N PRO A 190 5.07 10.21 -11.11
CA PRO A 190 4.31 11.16 -10.30
C PRO A 190 3.92 10.54 -8.95
N LYS A 191 4.24 11.24 -7.86
CA LYS A 191 4.14 10.71 -6.49
C LYS A 191 3.66 11.76 -5.48
N PRO A 192 2.39 12.17 -5.46
CA PRO A 192 1.90 13.04 -4.41
C PRO A 192 1.96 12.34 -3.05
N ALA A 193 2.33 13.10 -2.03
CA ALA A 193 2.16 12.70 -0.64
C ALA A 193 1.00 13.48 -0.03
N VAL A 194 0.04 12.76 0.56
CA VAL A 194 -1.04 13.36 1.34
C VAL A 194 -0.79 13.02 2.81
N ARG A 195 -0.51 14.05 3.60
CA ARG A 195 -0.28 13.93 5.04
C ARG A 195 -1.59 13.93 5.80
N ASP A 196 -1.73 12.98 6.72
CA ASP A 196 -2.88 12.79 7.60
C ASP A 196 -4.25 12.94 6.90
N PRO A 197 -4.55 12.16 5.86
CA PRO A 197 -5.74 12.37 5.02
C PRO A 197 -7.06 12.34 5.82
N HIS A 198 -7.11 11.51 6.85
CA HIS A 198 -8.23 11.38 7.78
C HIS A 198 -8.52 12.62 8.65
N ALA A 199 -7.59 13.57 8.77
CA ALA A 199 -7.77 14.76 9.59
C ALA A 199 -8.57 15.86 8.88
N ASP A 200 -8.50 15.91 7.55
CA ASP A 200 -9.20 16.90 6.71
C ASP A 200 -9.45 16.30 5.32
N TRP A 201 -10.65 15.76 5.13
CA TRP A 201 -11.04 15.12 3.88
C TRP A 201 -11.17 16.10 2.73
N ASP A 202 -11.66 17.31 2.98
CA ASP A 202 -11.84 18.32 1.93
C ASP A 202 -10.48 18.77 1.38
N ARG A 203 -9.49 18.98 2.25
CA ARG A 203 -8.11 19.27 1.84
C ARG A 203 -7.52 18.10 1.07
N THR A 204 -7.75 16.87 1.54
CA THR A 204 -7.28 15.64 0.90
C THR A 204 -7.83 15.52 -0.53
N TYR A 205 -9.14 15.68 -0.70
CA TYR A 205 -9.79 15.59 -2.00
C TYR A 205 -9.31 16.68 -2.96
N ARG A 206 -9.18 17.93 -2.50
CA ARG A 206 -8.60 19.00 -3.35
C ARG A 206 -7.19 18.67 -3.82
N ALA A 207 -6.32 18.17 -2.94
CA ALA A 207 -4.97 17.79 -3.32
C ALA A 207 -4.93 16.64 -4.35
N ILE A 208 -5.86 15.68 -4.23
CA ILE A 208 -6.00 14.58 -5.19
C ILE A 208 -6.57 15.08 -6.52
N GLU A 209 -7.54 15.99 -6.52
CA GLU A 209 -8.10 16.55 -7.75
C GLU A 209 -7.06 17.38 -8.52
N GLU A 210 -6.27 18.20 -7.81
CA GLU A 210 -5.16 18.94 -8.42
C GLU A 210 -4.16 18.00 -9.08
N LEU A 211 -3.83 16.88 -8.43
CA LEU A 211 -3.01 15.83 -9.03
C LEU A 211 -3.63 15.29 -10.32
N LEU A 212 -4.90 14.86 -10.26
CA LEU A 212 -5.56 14.21 -11.38
C LEU A 212 -5.66 15.13 -12.61
N ARG A 213 -5.72 16.45 -12.41
CA ARG A 213 -5.69 17.46 -13.49
C ARG A 213 -4.32 17.64 -14.16
N ILE A 214 -3.23 17.34 -13.46
CA ILE A 214 -1.85 17.49 -13.97
C ILE A 214 -1.42 16.25 -14.77
N LEU A 215 -2.11 15.12 -14.60
CA LEU A 215 -1.83 13.92 -15.37
C LEU A 215 -2.26 14.13 -16.83
N PRO A 216 -1.38 13.89 -17.81
CA PRO A 216 -1.74 14.06 -19.21
C PRO A 216 -2.90 13.14 -19.56
N ALA A 217 -3.89 13.66 -20.30
CA ALA A 217 -4.90 12.83 -20.92
C ALA A 217 -4.19 11.80 -21.81
N LYS A 218 -4.61 10.53 -21.77
CA LYS A 218 -4.18 9.55 -22.76
C LYS A 218 -4.56 10.11 -24.14
N GLU A 219 -3.56 10.41 -24.98
CA GLU A 219 -3.74 10.68 -26.42
C GLU A 219 -4.13 9.41 -27.17
#